data_AF-A0A382JFJ6-F1
#
_entry.id   AF-A0A382JFJ6-F1
#
_cell.length_a   1.000
_cell.length_b   1.000
_cell.length_c   1.000
_cell.angle_alpha   90.00
_cell.angle_beta   90.00
_cell.angle_gamma   90.00
#
_symmetry.space_group_name_H-M   'P 1'
#
loop_
_entity.id
_entity.type
_entity.pdbx_description
1 polymer ?
#
loop_
_entity_poly.entity_id
_entity_poly.type
_entity_poly.pdbx_seq_one_letter_code
_entity_poly.pdbx_strand_id
1 'polypeptide(L)'
;FSKYLDFNDLKLSLGLNVYNLFNIQNVIDLYPETGDAAIRSEYYMREVKLPEDSGTKSNSYYDNPWHYGTPREINMFMRIDFR
;
A
#
# COMPACT_ATOMS: atom_id res chain seq x y z
N PHE A 1 5.00 -10.92 -15.00
CA PHE A 1 5.14 -11.31 -16.42
C PHE A 1 6.21 -10.43 -17.06
N SER A 2 7.15 -10.99 -17.83
CA SER A 2 8.17 -10.18 -18.53
C SER A 2 8.43 -10.73 -19.92
N LYS A 3 8.63 -9.83 -20.88
CA LYS A 3 9.11 -10.12 -22.24
C LYS A 3 10.44 -9.42 -22.47
N TYR A 4 11.27 -9.98 -23.34
CA TYR A 4 12.55 -9.37 -23.70
C TYR A 4 12.75 -9.35 -25.21
N LEU A 5 13.51 -8.36 -25.66
CA LEU A 5 14.06 -8.22 -27.00
C LEU A 5 15.58 -8.36 -26.89
N ASP A 6 16.15 -9.12 -27.81
CA ASP A 6 17.58 -9.42 -27.86
C ASP A 6 18.17 -8.82 -29.14
N PHE A 7 19.17 -7.97 -29.01
CA PHE A 7 19.84 -7.26 -30.10
C PHE A 7 21.36 -7.26 -29.87
N ASN A 8 22.05 -8.21 -30.50
CA ASN A 8 23.50 -8.42 -30.39
C ASN A 8 23.99 -8.37 -28.93
N ASP A 9 24.60 -7.26 -28.52
CA ASP A 9 25.23 -7.07 -27.21
C ASP A 9 24.27 -6.40 -26.20
N LEU A 10 23.01 -6.19 -26.59
CA LEU A 10 21.98 -5.54 -25.79
C LEU A 10 20.77 -6.46 -25.60
N LYS A 11 20.37 -6.66 -24.34
CA LYS A 11 19.09 -7.30 -24.01
C LYS A 11 18.20 -6.32 -23.26
N LEU A 12 17.07 -5.99 -23.85
CA LEU A 12 16.04 -5.14 -23.26
C LEU A 12 14.89 -6.00 -22.75
N SER A 13 14.62 -5.97 -21.45
CA SER A 13 13.50 -6.69 -20.83
C SER A 13 12.49 -5.69 -20.28
N LEU A 14 11.22 -5.89 -20.62
CA LEU A 14 10.08 -5.16 -20.07
C LEU A 14 9.22 -6.13 -19.27
N GLY A 15 8.83 -5.75 -18.07
CA GLY A 15 8.03 -6.59 -17.21
C GLY A 15 7.01 -5.83 -16.39
N LEU A 16 6.01 -6.58 -15.93
CA LEU A 16 4.91 -6.13 -15.12
C LEU A 16 4.70 -7.13 -13.99
N ASN A 17 4.66 -6.64 -12.76
CA ASN A 17 4.35 -7.40 -11.56
C ASN A 17 3.06 -6.86 -10.95
N VAL A 18 2.09 -7.73 -10.70
CA VAL A 18 0.86 -7.38 -9.97
C VAL A 18 0.94 -8.04 -8.60
N TYR A 19 0.93 -7.22 -7.55
CA TYR A 19 0.87 -7.67 -6.17
C TYR A 19 -0.54 -7.46 -5.61
N ASN A 20 -0.96 -8.34 -4.70
CA ASN A 20 -2.30 -8.33 -4.10
C ASN A 20 -3.44 -8.26 -5.16
N LEU A 21 -3.49 -9.25 -6.05
CA LEU A 21 -4.41 -9.31 -7.20
C LEU A 21 -5.88 -9.06 -6.82
N PHE A 22 -6.31 -9.65 -5.71
CA PHE A 22 -7.68 -9.55 -5.20
C PHE A 22 -7.93 -8.35 -4.29
N ASN A 23 -6.92 -7.49 -4.06
CA ASN A 23 -7.01 -6.33 -3.18
C ASN A 23 -7.51 -6.70 -1.76
N ILE A 24 -7.00 -7.81 -1.23
CA ILE A 24 -7.33 -8.27 0.12
C ILE A 24 -6.64 -7.35 1.12
N GLN A 25 -7.40 -6.84 2.08
CA GLN A 25 -6.90 -6.02 3.17
C GLN A 25 -6.56 -6.92 4.35
N ASN A 26 -5.28 -7.24 4.50
CA ASN A 26 -4.80 -8.00 5.64
C ASN A 26 -4.44 -7.03 6.77
N VAL A 27 -4.94 -7.29 7.96
CA VAL A 27 -4.53 -6.57 9.16
C VAL A 27 -3.18 -7.12 9.62
N ILE A 28 -2.18 -6.24 9.74
CA ILE A 28 -0.82 -6.60 10.14
C ILE A 28 -0.46 -6.07 11.53
N ASP A 29 -1.18 -5.05 12.01
CA ASP A 29 -0.99 -4.47 13.33
C ASP A 29 -2.33 -3.98 13.90
N LEU A 30 -2.43 -3.95 15.23
CA LEU A 30 -3.64 -3.62 15.96
C LEU A 30 -3.32 -2.56 17.02
N TYR A 31 -4.27 -1.68 17.28
CA TYR A 31 -4.19 -0.85 18.46
C TYR A 31 -4.32 -1.73 19.72
N PRO A 32 -3.32 -1.78 20.61
CA PRO A 32 -3.36 -2.64 21.80
C PRO A 32 -4.52 -2.31 22.74
N GLU A 33 -5.00 -1.07 22.71
CA GLU A 33 -6.12 -0.59 23.52
C GLU A 33 -7.50 -1.15 23.12
N THR A 34 -7.75 -1.38 21.83
CA THR A 34 -9.06 -1.74 21.28
C THR A 34 -9.05 -3.12 20.61
N GLY A 35 -7.87 -3.62 20.26
CA GLY A 35 -7.73 -4.81 19.42
C GLY A 35 -8.21 -4.61 17.98
N ASP A 36 -8.41 -3.36 17.56
CA ASP A 36 -8.91 -3.00 16.23
C ASP A 36 -7.81 -2.29 15.43
N ALA A 37 -7.79 -2.47 14.11
CA ALA A 37 -6.80 -1.89 13.20
C ALA A 37 -7.16 -0.45 12.76
N ALA A 38 -8.44 -0.12 12.76
CA ALA A 38 -8.98 1.17 12.32
C ALA A 38 -9.34 2.08 13.49
N ILE A 39 -9.72 1.50 14.64
CA ILE A 39 -10.28 2.24 15.76
C ILE A 39 -9.25 2.34 16.88
N ARG A 40 -8.82 3.57 17.15
CA ARG A 40 -8.03 3.92 18.33
C ARG A 40 -8.94 4.25 19.52
N SER A 41 -8.47 4.03 20.75
CA SER A 41 -9.26 4.32 21.96
C SER A 41 -9.66 5.80 22.04
N GLU A 42 -10.83 6.06 22.64
CA GLU A 42 -11.37 7.39 22.90
C GLU A 42 -10.38 8.31 23.63
N TYR A 43 -9.56 7.76 24.53
CA TYR A 43 -8.54 8.53 25.25
C TYR A 43 -7.55 9.22 24.30
N TYR A 44 -7.12 8.53 23.24
CA TYR A 44 -6.18 9.06 22.25
C TYR A 44 -6.88 9.84 21.12
N MET A 45 -8.17 9.61 20.90
CA MET A 45 -8.96 10.29 19.87
C MET A 45 -9.64 11.58 20.36
N ARG A 46 -9.51 11.94 21.65
CA ARG A 46 -10.18 13.10 22.27
C ARG A 46 -9.92 14.43 21.55
N GLU A 47 -8.72 14.59 20.99
CA GLU A 47 -8.30 15.82 20.28
C GLU A 47 -8.46 15.69 18.75
N VAL A 48 -8.66 14.47 18.24
CA VAL A 48 -8.83 14.17 16.81
C VAL A 48 -10.32 14.02 16.52
N LYS A 49 -10.96 15.15 16.22
CA LYS A 49 -12.41 15.20 16.01
C LYS A 49 -12.81 14.76 14.60
N LEU A 50 -14.00 14.16 14.48
CA LEU A 50 -14.63 13.90 13.19
C LEU A 50 -15.07 15.23 12.54
N PRO A 51 -15.26 15.29 11.20
CA PRO A 51 -15.79 16.47 10.53
C PRO A 51 -17.13 16.97 11.10
N GLU A 52 -17.96 16.07 11.62
CA GLU A 52 -19.21 16.39 12.33
C GLU A 52 -18.99 17.17 13.65
N ASP A 53 -17.83 16.98 14.28
CA ASP A 53 -17.45 17.59 15.57
C ASP A 53 -16.48 18.78 15.41
N SER A 54 -16.50 19.46 14.25
CA SER A 54 -15.54 20.53 13.90
C SER A 54 -14.07 20.08 13.82
N GLY A 55 -13.80 18.81 13.54
CA GLY A 55 -12.45 18.29 13.29
C GLY A 55 -12.12 18.08 11.82
N THR A 56 -10.86 17.76 11.54
CA THR A 56 -10.40 17.33 10.23
C THR A 56 -9.83 15.92 10.32
N LYS A 57 -10.72 14.92 10.47
CA LYS A 57 -10.31 13.54 10.21
C LYS A 57 -10.19 13.37 8.70
N SER A 58 -8.97 13.18 8.24
CA SER A 58 -8.70 12.72 6.89
C SER A 58 -9.46 11.41 6.66
N ASN A 59 -9.99 11.21 5.45
CA ASN A 59 -10.48 9.90 4.97
C ASN A 59 -9.58 9.43 3.83
N SER A 60 -8.29 9.72 3.98
CA SER A 60 -7.28 9.41 2.99
C SER A 60 -6.95 7.94 3.11
N TYR A 61 -6.61 7.38 1.95
CA TYR A 61 -6.07 6.05 1.81
C TYR A 61 -4.86 5.75 2.73
N TYR A 62 -4.16 6.79 3.17
CA TYR A 62 -2.95 6.72 4.00
C TYR A 62 -3.17 7.13 5.45
N ASP A 63 -4.38 7.01 5.99
CA ASP A 63 -4.63 7.39 7.38
C ASP A 63 -4.08 6.38 8.39
N ASN A 64 -4.04 5.08 8.06
CA ASN A 64 -3.46 4.02 8.90
C ASN A 64 -2.61 3.01 8.08
N PRO A 65 -1.62 3.44 7.28
CA PRO A 65 -0.87 2.57 6.37
C PRO A 65 0.00 1.53 7.09
N TRP A 66 0.22 1.67 8.40
CA TRP A 66 0.99 0.74 9.21
C TRP A 66 0.14 -0.39 9.82
N HIS A 67 -1.20 -0.27 9.87
CA HIS A 67 -2.08 -1.32 10.37
C HIS A 67 -2.52 -2.32 9.31
N TYR A 68 -2.42 -1.96 8.04
CA TYR A 68 -2.84 -2.78 6.91
C TYR A 68 -1.66 -3.15 6.02
N GLY A 69 -1.69 -4.37 5.49
CA GLY A 69 -0.73 -4.83 4.50
C GLY A 69 -0.78 -4.02 3.22
N THR A 70 0.25 -4.17 2.38
CA THR A 70 0.33 -3.42 1.14
C THR A 70 -0.89 -3.66 0.24
N PRO A 71 -1.42 -2.60 -0.35
CA PRO A 71 -2.57 -2.71 -1.22
C PRO A 71 -2.20 -3.32 -2.57
N ARG A 72 -3.17 -3.42 -3.49
CA ARG A 72 -2.88 -3.83 -4.86
C ARG A 72 -1.90 -2.86 -5.53
N GLU A 73 -0.78 -3.42 -6.00
CA GLU A 73 0.26 -2.69 -6.72
C GLU A 73 0.46 -3.28 -8.11
N ILE A 74 0.67 -2.41 -9.10
CA ILE A 74 1.02 -2.80 -10.46
C ILE A 74 2.34 -2.12 -10.80
N ASN A 75 3.42 -2.91 -10.72
CA ASN A 75 4.78 -2.42 -10.88
C ASN A 75 5.29 -2.76 -12.29
N MET A 76 5.59 -1.73 -13.07
CA MET A 76 6.21 -1.87 -14.39
C MET A 76 7.72 -1.65 -14.28
N PHE A 77 8.51 -2.50 -14.92
CA PHE A 77 9.96 -2.37 -14.92
C PHE A 77 10.56 -2.57 -16.31
N MET A 78 11.67 -1.88 -16.54
CA MET A 78 12.54 -2.05 -17.69
C MET A 78 13.94 -2.41 -17.20
N ARG A 79 14.54 -3.43 -17.80
CA ARG A 79 15.90 -3.87 -17.51
C ARG A 79 16.70 -3.89 -18.79
N ILE A 80 17.87 -3.27 -18.76
CA ILE A 80 18.82 -3.22 -19.87
C ILE A 80 20.07 -3.97 -19.40
N ASP A 81 20.39 -5.07 -20.09
CA ASP A 81 21.61 -5.84 -19.85
C ASP A 81 22.55 -5.69 -21.06
N PHE A 82 23.83 -5.43 -20.79
CA PHE A 82 24.90 -5.38 -21.80
C PHE A 82 25.75 -6.64 -21.68
N ARG A 83 26.16 -7.22 -22.81
CA ARG A 83 27.04 -8.39 -22.89
C ARG A 83 28.48 -8.01 -23.20
#